data_AF-A0A538K4K5-F1
#
_entry.id   AF-A0A538K4K5-F1
#
_cell.length_a   1.000
_cell.length_b   1.000
_cell.length_c   1.000
_cell.angle_alpha   90.00
_cell.angle_beta   90.00
_cell.angle_gamma   90.00
#
_symmetry.space_group_name_H-M   'P 1'
#
loop_
_entity.id
_entity.type
_entity.pdbx_description
1 polymer ?
#
loop_
_entity_poly.entity_id
_entity_poly.type
_entity_poly.pdbx_seq_one_letter_code
_entity_poly.pdbx_strand_id
1 'polypeptide(L)'
;MRSRRSAREDLRLAVECLPRRTRVAMLEGVRSNDIIVGAYVDRKGGVCPMLAAHRCGGRTDFLAFAHAWDRFTHAKRARLATEREIAVLVSYLEASLLDEDVRGADDLRGAIRDHQAAARIRREDEARRVGLAWLRRDRDADAVLEQLEDVARDVERELV
;
A
#
# COMPACT_ATOMS: atom_id res chain seq x y z
N MET A 1 5.01 -22.66 33.11
CA MET A 1 3.83 -21.77 33.05
C MET A 1 4.12 -20.64 32.07
N ARG A 2 3.37 -20.51 30.97
CA ARG A 2 3.46 -19.33 30.09
C ARG A 2 2.69 -18.18 30.75
N SER A 3 3.25 -16.97 30.74
CA SER A 3 2.69 -15.81 31.44
C SER A 3 1.56 -15.15 30.64
N ARG A 4 0.71 -14.35 31.29
CA ARG A 4 -0.30 -13.53 30.57
C ARG A 4 0.34 -12.59 29.53
N ARG A 5 1.56 -12.11 29.79
CA ARG A 5 2.32 -11.28 28.86
C ARG A 5 2.65 -12.04 27.58
N SER A 6 3.04 -13.33 27.68
CA SER A 6 3.28 -14.14 26.49
C SER A 6 1.99 -14.41 25.70
N ALA A 7 0.86 -14.63 26.36
CA ALA A 7 -0.40 -14.88 25.64
C ALA A 7 -0.91 -13.66 24.84
N ARG A 8 -0.70 -12.44 25.37
CA ARG A 8 -1.00 -11.19 24.67
C ARG A 8 -0.12 -10.98 23.44
N GLU A 9 1.16 -11.32 23.57
CA GLU A 9 2.14 -11.21 22.50
C GLU A 9 1.89 -12.25 21.40
N ASP A 10 1.61 -13.50 21.78
CA ASP A 10 1.21 -14.56 20.86
C ASP A 10 0.00 -14.14 20.00
N LEU A 11 -1.02 -13.53 20.62
CA LEU A 11 -2.19 -13.03 19.90
C LEU A 11 -1.84 -11.88 18.96
N ARG A 12 -1.01 -10.92 19.39
CA ARG A 12 -0.57 -9.79 18.57
C ARG A 12 0.13 -10.30 17.30
N LEU A 13 1.11 -11.18 17.45
CA LEU A 13 1.83 -11.78 16.33
C LEU A 13 0.91 -12.57 15.41
N ALA A 14 -0.01 -13.35 15.98
CA ALA A 14 -0.97 -14.10 15.17
C ALA A 14 -1.89 -13.18 14.34
N VAL A 15 -2.27 -12.02 14.87
CA VAL A 15 -3.02 -10.99 14.12
C VAL A 15 -2.18 -10.42 12.98
N GLU A 16 -0.92 -10.07 13.25
CA GLU A 16 -0.01 -9.50 12.23
C GLU A 16 0.27 -10.48 11.08
N CYS A 17 0.28 -11.78 11.34
CA CYS A 17 0.42 -12.80 10.30
C CYS A 17 -0.84 -13.00 9.43
N LEU A 18 -1.99 -12.45 9.80
CA LEU A 18 -3.19 -12.55 8.97
C LEU A 18 -3.05 -11.67 7.72
N PRO A 19 -3.54 -12.12 6.55
CA PRO A 19 -3.61 -11.26 5.37
C PRO A 19 -4.41 -9.99 5.65
N ARG A 20 -3.98 -8.86 5.09
CA ARG A 20 -4.62 -7.54 5.28
C ARG A 20 -6.14 -7.60 5.09
N ARG A 21 -6.60 -8.24 4.01
CA ARG A 21 -8.04 -8.42 3.71
C ARG A 21 -8.78 -9.15 4.83
N THR A 22 -8.17 -10.16 5.45
CA THR A 22 -8.74 -10.91 6.57
C THR A 22 -8.75 -10.06 7.84
N ARG A 23 -7.72 -9.24 8.11
CA ARG A 23 -7.72 -8.30 9.25
C ARG A 23 -8.84 -7.25 9.12
N VAL A 24 -9.02 -6.66 7.94
CA VAL A 24 -10.11 -5.70 7.65
C VAL A 24 -11.47 -6.37 7.86
N ALA A 25 -11.70 -7.52 7.23
CA ALA A 25 -12.97 -8.25 7.36
C ALA A 25 -13.23 -8.71 8.80
N MET A 26 -12.18 -9.11 9.54
CA MET A 26 -12.30 -9.46 10.95
C MET A 26 -12.70 -8.24 11.79
N LEU A 27 -12.10 -7.07 11.55
CA LEU A 27 -12.44 -5.84 12.27
C LEU A 27 -13.91 -5.44 12.07
N GLU A 28 -14.42 -5.56 10.85
CA GLU A 28 -15.85 -5.37 10.55
C GLU A 28 -16.71 -6.44 11.23
N GLY A 29 -16.31 -7.70 11.12
CA GLY A 29 -17.03 -8.84 11.69
C GLY A 29 -17.16 -8.77 13.21
N VAL A 30 -16.07 -8.45 13.93
CA VAL A 30 -16.09 -8.36 15.41
C VAL A 30 -16.93 -7.20 15.93
N ARG A 31 -17.13 -6.15 15.14
CA ARG A 31 -18.00 -5.01 15.48
C ARG A 31 -19.48 -5.30 15.25
N SER A 32 -19.78 -6.25 14.38
CA SER A 32 -21.14 -6.50 13.89
C SER A 32 -21.77 -7.78 14.42
N ASN A 33 -21.05 -8.56 15.24
CA ASN A 33 -21.48 -9.87 15.69
C ASN A 33 -21.17 -10.09 17.18
N ASP A 34 -21.95 -10.96 17.81
CA ASP A 34 -21.62 -11.51 19.13
C ASP A 34 -20.45 -12.48 19.02
N ILE A 35 -19.29 -12.02 19.49
CA ILE A 35 -18.05 -12.79 19.39
C ILE A 35 -17.92 -13.77 20.55
N ILE A 36 -17.57 -15.01 20.22
CA ILE A 36 -17.32 -16.08 21.19
C ILE A 36 -15.84 -16.49 21.22
N VAL A 37 -15.49 -17.20 22.28
CA VAL A 37 -14.20 -17.88 22.49
C VAL A 37 -14.45 -19.37 22.69
N GLY A 38 -13.45 -20.21 22.39
CA GLY A 38 -13.46 -21.65 22.69
C GLY A 38 -14.37 -22.51 21.80
N ALA A 39 -14.92 -21.96 20.72
CA ALA A 39 -15.71 -22.66 19.72
C ALA A 39 -15.79 -21.86 18.42
N TYR A 40 -16.21 -22.52 17.33
CA TYR A 40 -16.43 -21.90 16.02
C TYR A 40 -17.77 -21.14 15.94
N VAL A 41 -18.83 -21.78 16.45
CA VAL A 41 -20.17 -21.22 16.66
C VAL A 41 -20.72 -21.74 17.98
N ASP A 42 -21.58 -20.97 18.63
CA ASP A 42 -22.34 -21.45 19.80
C ASP A 42 -23.80 -21.77 19.44
N ARG A 43 -24.56 -22.26 20.43
CA ARG A 43 -25.98 -22.61 20.24
C ARG A 43 -26.91 -21.39 20.19
N LYS A 44 -26.41 -20.19 20.48
CA LYS A 44 -27.16 -18.94 20.53
C LYS A 44 -26.92 -18.07 19.30
N GLY A 45 -26.06 -18.51 18.38
CA GLY A 45 -25.71 -17.79 17.15
C GLY A 45 -24.45 -16.95 17.24
N GLY A 46 -23.75 -16.97 18.37
CA GLY A 46 -22.44 -16.35 18.53
C GLY A 46 -21.38 -17.04 17.66
N VAL A 47 -20.42 -16.27 17.18
CA VAL A 47 -19.42 -16.72 16.20
C VAL A 47 -18.00 -16.38 16.61
N CYS A 48 -17.03 -17.23 16.25
CA CYS A 48 -15.64 -16.90 16.49
C CYS A 48 -15.19 -15.74 15.58
N PRO A 49 -14.11 -15.01 15.94
CA PRO A 49 -13.63 -13.89 15.12
C PRO A 49 -13.29 -14.30 13.68
N MET A 50 -12.82 -15.52 13.46
CA MET A 50 -12.52 -16.01 12.12
C MET A 50 -13.77 -16.20 11.26
N LEU A 51 -14.82 -16.80 11.80
CA LEU A 51 -16.08 -16.94 11.08
C LEU A 51 -16.73 -15.58 10.83
N ALA A 52 -16.66 -14.66 11.80
CA ALA A 52 -17.09 -13.28 11.60
C ALA A 52 -16.34 -12.64 10.41
N ALA A 53 -15.02 -12.81 10.34
CA ALA A 53 -14.22 -12.34 9.22
C ALA A 53 -14.64 -12.98 7.90
N HIS A 54 -14.90 -14.29 7.86
CA HIS A 54 -15.34 -14.98 6.64
C HIS A 54 -16.66 -14.44 6.11
N ARG A 55 -17.61 -14.13 7.00
CA ARG A 55 -18.89 -13.51 6.63
C ARG A 55 -18.71 -12.12 6.02
N CYS A 56 -17.69 -11.39 6.45
CA CYS A 56 -17.28 -10.11 5.89
C CYS A 56 -16.27 -10.25 4.72
N GLY A 57 -16.09 -11.44 4.15
CA GLY A 57 -15.29 -11.66 2.95
C GLY A 57 -13.81 -11.97 3.17
N GLY A 58 -13.40 -12.32 4.41
CA GLY A 58 -12.14 -12.98 4.70
C GLY A 58 -12.09 -14.40 4.09
N ARG A 59 -10.93 -14.84 3.61
CA ARG A 59 -10.78 -16.12 2.87
C ARG A 59 -9.62 -16.97 3.38
N THR A 60 -9.28 -16.81 4.66
CA THR A 60 -8.12 -17.46 5.28
C THR A 60 -8.55 -18.37 6.40
N ASP A 61 -7.98 -19.57 6.45
CA ASP A 61 -8.09 -20.48 7.59
C ASP A 61 -6.76 -20.46 8.35
N PHE A 62 -6.63 -19.53 9.31
CA PHE A 62 -5.41 -19.39 10.10
C PHE A 62 -5.60 -19.96 11.51
N LEU A 63 -5.39 -21.27 11.63
CA LEU A 63 -5.60 -22.01 12.88
C LEU A 63 -4.74 -21.48 14.05
N ALA A 64 -3.54 -20.96 13.75
CA ALA A 64 -2.67 -20.35 14.75
C ALA A 64 -3.34 -19.16 15.46
N PHE A 65 -4.10 -18.34 14.74
CA PHE A 65 -4.88 -17.26 15.35
C PHE A 65 -5.98 -17.79 16.27
N ALA A 66 -6.73 -18.82 15.84
CA ALA A 66 -7.79 -19.40 16.67
C ALA A 66 -7.21 -19.93 18.01
N HIS A 67 -6.08 -20.61 17.96
CA HIS A 67 -5.39 -21.06 19.17
C HIS A 67 -4.87 -19.90 20.04
N ALA A 68 -4.33 -18.85 19.43
CA ALA A 68 -3.85 -17.68 20.17
C ALA A 68 -5.01 -16.93 20.85
N TRP A 69 -6.15 -16.80 20.18
CA TRP A 69 -7.37 -16.19 20.72
C TRP A 69 -7.91 -16.95 21.93
N ASP A 70 -8.09 -18.27 21.81
CA ASP A 70 -8.59 -19.10 22.91
C ASP A 70 -7.60 -19.13 24.08
N ARG A 71 -6.30 -19.12 23.79
CA ARG A 71 -5.26 -19.05 24.82
C ARG A 71 -5.28 -17.70 25.56
N PHE A 72 -5.38 -16.59 24.84
CA PHE A 72 -5.44 -15.24 25.42
C PHE A 72 -6.64 -15.07 26.34
N THR A 73 -7.81 -15.59 25.93
CA THR A 73 -9.06 -15.52 26.70
C THR A 73 -9.18 -16.62 27.76
N HIS A 74 -8.18 -17.50 27.86
CA HIS A 74 -8.18 -18.67 28.73
C HIS A 74 -9.45 -19.54 28.57
N ALA A 75 -9.94 -19.66 27.34
CA ALA A 75 -11.16 -20.39 27.05
C ALA A 75 -10.97 -21.88 27.36
N LYS A 76 -11.84 -22.40 28.24
CA LYS A 76 -11.97 -23.85 28.50
C LYS A 76 -13.23 -24.44 27.87
N ARG A 77 -14.23 -23.59 27.59
CA ARG A 77 -15.53 -23.92 26.99
C ARG A 77 -16.02 -22.70 26.21
N ALA A 78 -16.94 -22.93 25.29
CA ALA A 78 -17.61 -21.88 24.54
C ALA A 78 -18.27 -20.85 25.48
N ARG A 79 -17.97 -19.57 25.28
CA ARG A 79 -18.64 -18.43 25.96
C ARG A 79 -18.53 -17.17 25.10
N LEU A 80 -19.34 -16.16 25.40
CA LEU A 80 -19.15 -14.82 24.86
C LEU A 80 -17.79 -14.26 25.30
N ALA A 81 -17.13 -13.57 24.37
CA ALA A 81 -15.98 -12.74 24.65
C ALA A 81 -16.42 -11.54 25.48
N THR A 82 -15.61 -11.15 26.45
CA THR A 82 -15.86 -9.94 27.24
C THR A 82 -15.52 -8.70 26.40
N GLU A 83 -16.12 -7.56 26.74
CA GLU A 83 -15.82 -6.29 26.08
C GLU A 83 -14.32 -5.97 26.06
N ARG A 84 -13.62 -6.26 27.16
CA ARG A 84 -12.17 -6.06 27.26
C ARG A 84 -11.40 -6.96 26.28
N GLU A 85 -11.83 -8.21 26.11
CA GLU A 85 -11.19 -9.14 25.18
C GLU A 85 -11.38 -8.68 23.72
N ILE A 86 -12.60 -8.23 23.39
CA ILE A 86 -12.92 -7.67 22.07
C ILE A 86 -12.12 -6.40 21.83
N ALA A 87 -12.06 -5.48 22.80
CA ALA A 87 -11.30 -4.23 22.69
C ALA A 87 -9.82 -4.50 22.41
N VAL A 88 -9.20 -5.48 23.08
CA VAL A 88 -7.80 -5.85 22.82
C VAL A 88 -7.61 -6.38 21.39
N LEU A 89 -8.51 -7.25 20.91
CA LEU A 89 -8.44 -7.76 19.54
C LEU A 89 -8.58 -6.63 18.52
N VAL A 90 -9.55 -5.74 18.72
CA VAL A 90 -9.76 -4.55 17.88
C VAL A 90 -8.51 -3.68 17.85
N SER A 91 -7.92 -3.36 19.01
CA SER A 91 -6.70 -2.54 19.06
C SER A 91 -5.54 -3.16 18.29
N TYR A 92 -5.37 -4.49 18.34
CA TYR A 92 -4.32 -5.16 17.57
C TYR A 92 -4.60 -5.16 16.07
N LEU A 93 -5.86 -5.37 15.66
CA LEU A 93 -6.25 -5.27 14.25
C LEU A 93 -5.99 -3.88 13.70
N GLU A 94 -6.43 -2.84 14.40
CA GLU A 94 -6.24 -1.44 14.00
C GLU A 94 -4.76 -1.06 13.96
N ALA A 95 -4.00 -1.38 14.99
CA ALA A 95 -2.56 -1.10 15.03
C ALA A 95 -1.82 -1.79 13.88
N SER A 96 -2.15 -3.05 13.60
CA SER A 96 -1.54 -3.82 12.51
C SER A 96 -1.88 -3.25 11.13
N LEU A 97 -3.11 -2.77 10.92
CA LEU A 97 -3.53 -2.14 9.67
C LEU A 97 -2.87 -0.77 9.48
N LEU A 98 -2.80 0.04 10.54
CA LEU A 98 -2.14 1.34 10.52
C LEU A 98 -0.64 1.21 10.22
N ASP A 99 0.06 0.26 10.85
CA ASP A 99 1.49 0.01 10.59
C ASP A 99 1.74 -0.41 9.14
N GLU A 100 0.89 -1.27 8.58
CA GLU A 100 1.00 -1.68 7.16
C GLU A 100 0.73 -0.52 6.20
N ASP A 101 -0.27 0.31 6.47
CA ASP A 101 -0.60 1.48 5.64
C ASP A 101 0.54 2.53 5.67
N VAL A 102 1.18 2.74 6.83
CA VAL A 102 2.37 3.62 6.94
C VAL A 102 3.53 3.07 6.11
N ARG A 103 3.83 1.77 6.23
CA ARG A 103 4.92 1.14 5.45
C ARG A 103 4.66 1.19 3.95
N GLY A 104 3.42 0.94 3.52
CA GLY A 104 3.04 1.03 2.11
C GLY A 104 3.13 2.46 1.57
N ALA A 105 2.80 3.46 2.39
CA ALA A 105 2.95 4.87 2.00
C ALA A 105 4.42 5.28 1.86
N ASP A 106 5.30 4.79 2.73
CA ASP A 106 6.74 5.05 2.65
C ASP A 106 7.38 4.40 1.42
N ASP A 107 7.01 3.15 1.11
CA ASP A 107 7.47 2.44 -0.09
C ASP A 107 7.05 3.18 -1.37
N LEU A 108 5.76 3.57 -1.48
CA LEU A 108 5.27 4.34 -2.62
C LEU A 108 5.98 5.69 -2.76
N ARG A 109 6.21 6.41 -1.65
CA ARG A 109 6.97 7.68 -1.67
C ARG A 109 8.42 7.47 -2.13
N GLY A 110 9.05 6.37 -1.72
CA GLY A 110 10.36 5.96 -2.20
C GLY A 110 10.37 5.76 -3.72
N ALA A 111 9.45 4.94 -4.24
CA ALA A 111 9.34 4.67 -5.66
C ALA A 111 9.09 5.94 -6.50
N ILE A 112 8.26 6.87 -6.02
CA ILE A 112 8.03 8.16 -6.67
C ILE A 112 9.33 8.98 -6.74
N ARG A 113 10.09 9.04 -5.66
CA ARG A 113 11.37 9.77 -5.59
C ARG A 113 12.37 9.21 -6.58
N ASP A 114 12.50 7.89 -6.64
CA ASP A 114 13.42 7.21 -7.56
C ASP A 114 13.02 7.43 -9.02
N HIS A 115 11.72 7.35 -9.32
CA HIS A 115 11.20 7.64 -10.64
C HIS A 115 11.49 9.08 -11.07
N GLN A 116 11.27 10.06 -10.17
CA GLN A 116 11.55 11.47 -10.43
C GLN A 116 13.04 11.73 -10.64
N ALA A 117 13.91 11.08 -9.87
CA ALA A 117 15.36 11.16 -10.04
C ALA A 117 15.79 10.59 -11.40
N ALA A 118 15.29 9.40 -11.77
CA ALA A 118 15.56 8.80 -13.07
C ALA A 118 15.03 9.66 -14.24
N ALA A 119 13.86 10.29 -14.09
CA ALA A 119 13.31 11.20 -15.09
C ALA A 119 14.16 12.47 -15.24
N ARG A 120 14.71 13.00 -14.14
CA ARG A 120 15.64 14.15 -14.17
C ARG A 120 16.91 13.80 -14.93
N ILE A 121 17.54 12.67 -14.60
CA ILE A 121 18.75 12.19 -15.29
C ILE A 121 18.49 12.04 -16.79
N ARG A 122 17.37 11.38 -17.18
CA ARG A 122 17.00 11.25 -18.60
C ARG A 122 16.85 12.60 -19.30
N ARG A 123 16.23 13.58 -18.65
CA ARG A 123 16.06 14.93 -19.21
C ARG A 123 17.39 15.67 -19.35
N GLU A 124 18.30 15.51 -18.39
CA GLU A 124 19.64 16.10 -18.46
C GLU A 124 20.49 15.46 -19.55
N ASP A 125 20.44 14.14 -19.68
CA ASP A 125 21.12 13.40 -20.74
C ASP A 125 20.54 13.72 -22.12
N GLU A 126 19.22 13.84 -22.22
CA GLU A 126 18.57 14.33 -23.43
C GLU A 126 19.02 15.75 -23.74
N ALA A 127 18.95 16.69 -22.79
CA ALA A 127 19.41 18.07 -22.98
C ALA A 127 20.89 18.15 -23.40
N ARG A 128 21.76 17.28 -22.87
CA ARG A 128 23.15 17.13 -23.31
C ARG A 128 23.26 16.57 -24.73
N ARG A 129 22.46 15.54 -25.06
CA ARG A 129 22.47 14.86 -26.37
C ARG A 129 21.90 15.72 -27.50
N VAL A 130 20.77 16.39 -27.28
CA VAL A 130 20.22 17.41 -28.21
C VAL A 130 20.87 18.79 -28.03
N GLY A 131 21.99 18.86 -27.30
CA GLY A 131 22.72 20.08 -26.93
C GLY A 131 22.70 21.14 -28.02
N LEU A 132 22.01 22.25 -27.72
CA LEU A 132 21.96 23.45 -28.57
C LEU A 132 21.68 23.16 -30.07
N ALA A 133 21.04 22.03 -30.41
CA ALA A 133 20.75 21.67 -31.80
C ALA A 133 19.76 22.65 -32.44
N TRP A 134 18.91 23.29 -31.62
CA TRP A 134 18.07 24.41 -32.04
C TRP A 134 18.87 25.67 -32.37
N LEU A 135 20.03 25.90 -31.74
CA LEU A 135 20.96 27.01 -32.04
C LEU A 135 21.74 26.82 -33.36
N ARG A 136 21.89 25.57 -33.83
CA ARG A 136 22.41 25.30 -35.19
C ARG A 136 21.37 25.59 -36.26
N ARG A 137 20.11 25.31 -35.97
CA ARG A 137 18.99 25.50 -36.91
C ARG A 137 18.78 26.97 -37.28
N ASP A 138 18.99 27.89 -36.34
CA ASP A 138 18.88 29.34 -36.62
C ASP A 138 20.04 29.86 -37.50
N ARG A 139 21.28 29.39 -37.28
CA ARG A 139 22.42 29.84 -38.13
C ARG A 139 22.30 29.36 -39.58
N ASP A 140 21.80 28.15 -39.79
CA ASP A 140 21.58 27.64 -41.15
C ASP A 140 20.41 28.36 -41.83
N ALA A 141 19.41 28.82 -41.08
CA ALA A 141 18.30 29.63 -41.61
C ALA A 141 18.75 31.05 -41.98
N ASP A 142 19.57 31.70 -41.13
CA ASP A 142 20.13 33.02 -41.40
C ASP A 142 21.05 32.99 -42.64
N ALA A 143 21.89 31.96 -42.78
CA ALA A 143 22.75 31.81 -43.95
C ALA A 143 21.96 31.57 -45.26
N VAL A 144 20.83 30.89 -45.20
CA VAL A 144 19.95 30.68 -46.36
C VAL A 144 19.22 31.97 -46.74
N LEU A 145 18.79 32.77 -45.77
CA LEU A 145 18.20 34.09 -46.03
C LEU A 145 19.21 35.03 -46.68
N GLU A 146 20.45 35.06 -46.19
CA GLU A 146 21.52 35.89 -46.75
C GLU A 146 21.85 35.47 -48.19
N GLN A 147 21.88 34.16 -48.49
CA GLN A 147 22.04 33.67 -49.86
C GLN A 147 20.87 34.04 -50.79
N LEU A 148 19.64 34.03 -50.29
CA LEU A 148 18.47 34.43 -51.08
C LEU A 148 18.48 35.94 -51.38
N GLU A 149 18.94 36.76 -50.42
CA GLU A 149 19.11 38.20 -50.61
C GLU A 149 20.22 38.54 -51.62
N ASP A 150 21.32 37.79 -51.61
CA ASP A 150 22.39 37.95 -52.59
C ASP A 150 21.94 37.55 -54.00
N VAL A 151 21.24 36.41 -54.13
CA VAL A 151 20.67 35.98 -55.42
C VAL A 151 19.65 36.99 -55.94
N ALA A 152 18.81 37.57 -55.08
CA ALA A 152 17.85 38.60 -55.49
C ALA A 152 18.56 39.86 -56.02
N ARG A 153 19.68 40.26 -55.40
CA ARG A 153 20.48 41.42 -55.79
C ARG A 153 21.23 41.21 -57.11
N ASP A 154 21.67 39.99 -57.39
CA ASP A 154 22.31 39.64 -58.66
C ASP A 154 21.30 39.61 -59.81
N VAL A 155 20.08 39.10 -59.59
CA VAL A 155 19.00 39.15 -60.59
C VAL A 155 18.59 40.60 -60.91
N GLU A 156 18.53 41.49 -59.92
CA GLU A 156 18.25 42.92 -60.16
C GLU A 156 19.37 43.61 -60.96
N ARG A 157 20.62 43.16 -60.85
CA ARG A 157 21.76 43.70 -61.61
C ARG A 157 21.82 43.21 -63.06
N GLU A 158 21.32 42.02 -63.36
CA GLU A 158 21.23 41.51 -64.74
C GLU A 158 20.04 42.09 -65.54
N LEU A 159 19.11 42.79 -64.88
CA LEU A 159 17.91 43.39 -65.49
C LEU A 159 18.05 44.89 -65.81
N VAL A 160 19.23 45.50 -65.63
CA VAL A 160 19.56 46.90 -65.99
C VAL A 160 20.56 46.93 -67.14
#